data_AF-A0A8C9VJP6-F1
#
_entry.id   AF-A0A8C9VJP6-F1
#
_cell.length_a   1.000
_cell.length_b   1.000
_cell.length_c   1.000
_cell.angle_alpha   90.00
_cell.angle_beta   90.00
_cell.angle_gamma   90.00
#
_symmetry.space_group_name_H-M   'P 1'
#
loop_
_entity.id
_entity.type
_entity.pdbx_description
1 polymer ?
#
loop_
_entity_poly.entity_id
_entity_poly.type
_entity_poly.pdbx_seq_one_letter_code
_entity_poly.pdbx_strand_id
1 'polypeptide(L)'
;MLCVSISPVRSTVGMAGCPGLGWLSLGLVLMAAAPSLCQGCPQRCDCVPQLRSVVCHRKRLTSIPEGIPMETRLLDLSRNRLRWVEQGDLEPYPQLEEVDLSENVISVLEPNAFSSLRGLRVLRLRGNQLKLVPMGAFSRLANLTTLDLSENKIVILLDFTFQDLRSLRHLEVGDNDLVYISSKAFTGLLGLQELTIERCNLTSISGQSLSYMRNLVTLRLRQLNVPALEDQNFRKLGGLRGLEIDHWPFLEYISPLSFQGLNLSWLSITNTNITSVPSAAFRNLAHLTSLNLSYNSISVLQPWAFRDLVRLKELHLVGTGLASLEPQALGGLRQLRMLNLSTNQLVTLEDSSFHSVNSLETLRLDANPLACDCRLLWILQRRKTLNFDEQPPACAGPADVQGRAFSAFPDSALFDHFTCQKPRIRNRKLQQVAAREGQVVSFTCRAEGEPSPTIFWISPQRRRITPRSNGRVTVLPGGTLQIRYAQVIDSGTYICIASNAGGNDTYFATLTVKGLPLDAALAVNRSYYAGDLNDTNQNDTRVFLRFTLDIKTILVSTAMGCITFLGVVLFCFLLLFVWSRGRGQHKNNFSVEYSFRKVDGPSSSGGQGGARKFNMKMI
;
A
#
# COMPACT_ATOMS: atom_id res chain seq x y z
N MET A 1 41.69 -64.11 -16.12
CA MET A 1 41.24 -64.70 -17.40
C MET A 1 40.59 -63.57 -18.19
N LEU A 2 41.18 -63.22 -19.35
CA LEU A 2 40.65 -62.40 -20.47
C LEU A 2 40.21 -60.95 -20.12
N CYS A 3 40.87 -59.84 -20.51
CA CYS A 3 41.62 -59.37 -21.70
C CYS A 3 40.78 -59.03 -22.97
N VAL A 4 41.10 -57.84 -23.52
CA VAL A 4 40.78 -57.20 -24.83
C VAL A 4 39.54 -56.27 -24.86
N SER A 5 39.62 -54.93 -24.95
CA SER A 5 40.26 -53.92 -25.84
C SER A 5 39.36 -53.46 -27.01
N ILE A 6 38.99 -52.17 -27.07
CA ILE A 6 38.84 -51.36 -28.31
C ILE A 6 39.24 -49.91 -28.03
N SER A 7 40.08 -49.37 -28.92
CA SER A 7 40.82 -48.09 -28.93
C SER A 7 39.98 -46.87 -29.38
N PRO A 8 40.53 -45.64 -29.33
CA PRO A 8 39.85 -44.38 -29.64
C PRO A 8 40.12 -43.85 -31.07
N VAL A 9 39.24 -42.98 -31.59
CA VAL A 9 39.49 -42.20 -32.81
C VAL A 9 39.22 -40.70 -32.58
N ARG A 10 40.18 -39.92 -33.07
CA ARG A 10 40.33 -38.45 -33.14
C ARG A 10 39.15 -37.71 -33.80
N SER A 11 38.99 -36.44 -33.41
CA SER A 11 38.87 -35.33 -34.38
C SER A 11 39.52 -34.04 -33.83
N THR A 12 40.37 -33.47 -34.67
CA THR A 12 41.25 -32.30 -34.52
C THR A 12 40.57 -30.96 -34.82
N VAL A 13 41.27 -29.86 -34.47
CA VAL A 13 41.41 -28.53 -35.13
C VAL A 13 41.29 -27.42 -34.06
N GLY A 14 42.19 -26.45 -33.90
CA GLY A 14 43.35 -26.08 -34.70
C GLY A 14 44.37 -25.22 -33.93
N MET A 15 45.61 -25.27 -34.41
CA MET A 15 46.71 -24.40 -34.03
C MET A 15 46.60 -23.04 -34.71
N ALA A 16 46.94 -21.98 -33.96
CA ALA A 16 47.57 -20.77 -34.45
C ALA A 16 48.63 -20.42 -33.38
N GLY A 17 49.93 -20.26 -33.62
CA GLY A 17 50.66 -19.82 -34.80
C GLY A 17 51.46 -18.58 -34.41
N CYS A 18 52.57 -18.75 -33.67
CA CYS A 18 53.53 -17.67 -33.39
C CYS A 18 54.37 -17.40 -34.66
N PRO A 19 54.63 -16.13 -35.06
CA PRO A 19 55.54 -15.85 -36.15
C PRO A 19 56.98 -15.79 -35.61
N GLY A 20 57.86 -16.58 -36.24
CA GLY A 20 59.30 -16.44 -36.12
C GLY A 20 59.88 -15.82 -37.40
N LEU A 21 60.81 -14.87 -37.23
CA LEU A 21 61.95 -14.59 -38.11
C LEU A 21 63.20 -14.83 -37.23
N GLY A 22 64.31 -15.46 -37.60
CA GLY A 22 64.87 -15.81 -38.90
C GLY A 22 66.36 -15.40 -38.93
N TRP A 23 67.25 -16.25 -38.35
CA TRP A 23 68.65 -16.59 -38.71
C TRP A 23 69.63 -15.42 -39.05
N LEU A 24 70.84 -15.22 -38.48
CA LEU A 24 72.03 -16.06 -38.20
C LEU A 24 73.06 -15.18 -37.46
N SER A 25 73.84 -15.72 -36.52
CA SER A 25 75.33 -15.63 -36.43
C SER A 25 75.87 -15.91 -35.02
N LEU A 26 76.96 -16.66 -34.97
CA LEU A 26 77.73 -17.08 -33.80
C LEU A 26 78.07 -15.96 -32.80
N GLY A 27 77.98 -16.27 -31.51
CA GLY A 27 78.59 -15.49 -30.43
C GLY A 27 78.25 -16.07 -29.06
N LEU A 28 79.22 -16.73 -28.42
CA LEU A 28 79.16 -17.12 -27.02
C LEU A 28 78.87 -15.89 -26.14
N VAL A 29 77.75 -15.89 -25.42
CA VAL A 29 77.59 -15.10 -24.20
C VAL A 29 76.77 -15.91 -23.20
N LEU A 30 77.39 -16.25 -22.06
CA LEU A 30 76.68 -16.66 -20.85
C LEU A 30 75.71 -15.55 -20.45
N MET A 31 74.41 -15.81 -20.54
CA MET A 31 73.41 -15.05 -19.81
C MET A 31 72.56 -16.01 -19.01
N ALA A 32 72.55 -15.77 -17.70
CA ALA A 32 71.73 -16.46 -16.73
C ALA A 32 70.27 -16.49 -17.22
N ALA A 33 69.71 -17.70 -17.29
CA ALA A 33 68.28 -17.89 -17.47
C ALA A 33 67.56 -17.30 -16.25
N ALA A 34 67.15 -16.03 -16.35
CA ALA A 34 66.09 -15.49 -15.52
C ALA A 34 64.82 -16.32 -15.79
N PRO A 35 64.08 -16.76 -14.76
CA PRO A 35 62.83 -17.46 -14.99
C PRO A 35 61.88 -16.48 -15.69
N SER A 36 61.50 -16.83 -16.90
CA SER A 36 60.45 -16.17 -17.66
C SER A 36 59.18 -16.09 -16.80
N LEU A 37 58.75 -14.88 -16.43
CA LEU A 37 57.42 -14.59 -15.87
C LEU A 37 56.35 -14.92 -16.93
N CYS A 38 56.04 -16.19 -17.10
CA CYS A 38 54.69 -16.58 -17.49
C CYS A 38 53.85 -16.57 -16.21
N GLN A 39 53.41 -15.38 -15.78
CA GLN A 39 52.35 -15.17 -14.80
C GLN A 39 51.03 -15.67 -15.42
N GLY A 40 50.95 -16.99 -15.51
CA GLY A 40 49.82 -17.70 -16.08
C GLY A 40 48.70 -17.75 -15.06
N CYS A 41 47.49 -17.50 -15.56
CA CYS A 41 46.23 -17.81 -14.89
C CYS A 41 46.35 -19.03 -13.95
N PRO A 42 45.78 -18.97 -12.73
CA PRO A 42 45.84 -20.10 -11.81
C PRO A 42 45.35 -21.38 -12.48
N GLN A 43 46.05 -22.50 -12.32
CA GLN A 43 45.82 -23.75 -13.06
C GLN A 43 44.37 -24.28 -13.00
N ARG A 44 43.62 -23.95 -11.95
CA ARG A 44 42.22 -24.37 -11.76
C ARG A 44 41.20 -23.33 -12.20
N CYS A 45 41.63 -22.12 -12.53
CA CYS A 45 40.77 -20.99 -12.83
C CYS A 45 40.76 -20.69 -14.33
N ASP A 46 39.72 -19.98 -14.74
CA ASP A 46 39.48 -19.56 -16.11
C ASP A 46 39.70 -18.05 -16.17
N CYS A 47 40.76 -17.60 -16.86
CA CYS A 47 41.09 -16.18 -16.96
C CYS A 47 40.79 -15.63 -18.36
N VAL A 48 40.18 -14.45 -18.40
CA VAL A 48 39.86 -13.72 -19.63
C VAL A 48 40.61 -12.39 -19.62
N PRO A 49 41.81 -12.30 -20.25
CA PRO A 49 42.67 -11.12 -20.19
C PRO A 49 42.01 -9.84 -20.72
N GLN A 50 41.19 -9.95 -21.77
CA GLN A 50 40.47 -8.82 -22.38
C GLN A 50 39.52 -8.13 -21.40
N LEU A 51 38.86 -8.92 -20.54
CA LEU A 51 37.95 -8.44 -19.51
C LEU A 51 38.65 -8.24 -18.16
N ARG A 52 39.94 -8.58 -18.06
CA ARG A 52 40.70 -8.64 -16.80
C ARG A 52 39.93 -9.40 -15.72
N SER A 53 39.35 -10.52 -16.13
CA SER A 53 38.44 -11.33 -15.32
C SER A 53 39.09 -12.66 -15.00
N VAL A 54 38.95 -13.11 -13.76
CA VAL A 54 39.43 -14.40 -13.27
C VAL A 54 38.27 -15.12 -12.59
N VAL A 55 37.90 -16.28 -13.13
CA VAL A 55 36.75 -17.07 -12.67
C VAL A 55 37.25 -18.41 -12.14
N CYS A 56 37.03 -18.62 -10.84
CA CYS A 56 37.45 -19.80 -10.09
C CYS A 56 36.23 -20.54 -9.49
N HIS A 57 35.10 -20.55 -10.19
CA HIS A 57 33.84 -21.12 -9.72
C HIS A 57 33.91 -22.66 -9.55
N ARG A 58 33.39 -23.20 -8.43
CA ARG A 58 33.28 -24.65 -8.17
C ARG A 58 34.62 -25.42 -8.21
N LYS A 59 35.74 -24.80 -7.86
CA LYS A 59 37.08 -25.42 -7.94
C LYS A 59 37.56 -26.05 -6.61
N ARG A 60 36.69 -26.07 -5.59
CA ARG A 60 36.94 -26.61 -4.24
C ARG A 60 38.17 -25.98 -3.55
N LEU A 61 38.41 -24.70 -3.80
CA LEU A 61 39.52 -23.96 -3.21
C LEU A 61 39.31 -23.74 -1.71
N THR A 62 40.36 -23.86 -0.91
CA THR A 62 40.34 -23.62 0.55
C THR A 62 40.99 -22.30 0.94
N SER A 63 41.78 -21.71 0.05
CA SER A 63 42.40 -20.39 0.15
C SER A 63 42.37 -19.70 -1.22
N ILE A 64 42.65 -18.39 -1.25
CA ILE A 64 42.81 -17.65 -2.50
C ILE A 64 44.03 -18.21 -3.26
N PRO A 65 43.91 -18.59 -4.54
CA PRO A 65 44.99 -19.23 -5.27
C PRO A 65 46.08 -18.22 -5.65
N GLU A 66 47.33 -18.67 -5.61
CA GLU A 66 48.46 -17.89 -6.15
C GLU A 66 48.42 -17.82 -7.68
N GLY A 67 49.05 -16.79 -8.25
CA GLY A 67 49.15 -16.62 -9.71
C GLY A 67 48.00 -15.85 -10.38
N ILE A 68 47.13 -15.20 -9.60
CA ILE A 68 46.14 -14.26 -10.13
C ILE A 68 46.89 -13.02 -10.70
N PRO A 69 46.57 -12.54 -11.93
CA PRO A 69 47.19 -11.33 -12.47
C PRO A 69 46.87 -10.07 -11.64
N MET A 70 47.85 -9.20 -11.45
CA MET A 70 47.72 -7.99 -10.59
C MET A 70 46.77 -6.93 -11.17
N GLU A 71 46.57 -6.97 -12.49
CA GLU A 71 45.66 -6.10 -13.25
C GLU A 71 44.20 -6.58 -13.24
N THR A 72 43.88 -7.68 -12.56
CA THR A 72 42.52 -8.23 -12.47
C THR A 72 41.54 -7.21 -11.91
N ARG A 73 40.37 -7.09 -12.56
CA ARG A 73 39.26 -6.21 -12.17
C ARG A 73 38.08 -6.98 -11.62
N LEU A 74 37.82 -8.18 -12.13
CA LEU A 74 36.74 -9.06 -11.67
C LEU A 74 37.34 -10.38 -11.19
N LEU A 75 37.10 -10.70 -9.92
CA LEU A 75 37.52 -11.95 -9.32
C LEU A 75 36.31 -12.72 -8.79
N ASP A 76 36.00 -13.84 -9.42
CA ASP A 76 34.94 -14.76 -8.98
C ASP A 76 35.57 -15.99 -8.30
N LEU A 77 35.41 -16.08 -6.99
CA LEU A 77 35.82 -17.21 -6.14
C LEU A 77 34.60 -17.94 -5.56
N SER A 78 33.43 -17.79 -6.18
CA SER A 78 32.18 -18.35 -5.70
C SER A 78 32.14 -19.89 -5.73
N ARG A 79 31.29 -20.49 -4.89
CA ARG A 79 31.10 -21.95 -4.78
C ARG A 79 32.40 -22.72 -4.48
N ASN A 80 33.21 -22.21 -3.56
CA ASN A 80 34.42 -22.87 -3.09
C ASN A 80 34.28 -23.28 -1.61
N ARG A 81 35.40 -23.46 -0.90
CA ARG A 81 35.47 -23.88 0.50
C ARG A 81 36.37 -22.94 1.32
N LEU A 82 36.39 -21.65 0.95
CA LEU A 82 37.13 -20.62 1.69
C LEU A 82 36.51 -20.45 3.09
N ARG A 83 37.34 -20.42 4.13
CA ARG A 83 36.91 -20.38 5.54
C ARG A 83 37.05 -19.01 6.20
N TRP A 84 37.96 -18.19 5.71
CA TRP A 84 38.23 -16.84 6.19
C TRP A 84 38.76 -15.98 5.03
N VAL A 85 38.80 -14.66 5.26
CA VAL A 85 39.54 -13.70 4.43
C VAL A 85 40.36 -12.85 5.39
N GLU A 86 41.68 -12.96 5.28
CA GLU A 86 42.66 -12.31 6.16
C GLU A 86 43.11 -10.97 5.57
N GLN A 87 43.66 -10.11 6.44
CA GLN A 87 44.36 -8.91 5.99
C GLN A 87 45.60 -9.32 5.17
N GLY A 88 45.63 -8.93 3.88
CA GLY A 88 46.75 -9.21 2.98
C GLY A 88 46.38 -10.13 1.80
N ASP A 89 45.36 -10.98 1.96
CA ASP A 89 44.90 -11.93 0.93
C ASP A 89 44.62 -11.28 -0.43
N LEU A 90 44.04 -10.08 -0.40
CA LEU A 90 43.68 -9.29 -1.58
C LEU A 90 44.51 -8.01 -1.73
N GLU A 91 45.55 -7.82 -0.91
CA GLU A 91 46.45 -6.67 -1.02
C GLU A 91 47.17 -6.56 -2.38
N PRO A 92 47.60 -7.67 -3.01
CA PRO A 92 48.27 -7.62 -4.32
C PRO A 92 47.39 -7.10 -5.48
N TYR A 93 46.06 -7.04 -5.31
CA TYR A 93 45.10 -6.79 -6.41
C TYR A 93 44.32 -5.46 -6.25
N PRO A 94 44.99 -4.29 -6.21
CA PRO A 94 44.34 -3.00 -5.91
C PRO A 94 43.39 -2.50 -7.01
N GLN A 95 43.40 -3.11 -8.19
CA GLN A 95 42.56 -2.75 -9.35
C GLN A 95 41.21 -3.47 -9.36
N LEU A 96 40.92 -4.33 -8.37
CA LEU A 96 39.63 -5.04 -8.30
C LEU A 96 38.46 -4.07 -8.17
N GLU A 97 37.48 -4.24 -9.04
CA GLU A 97 36.20 -3.54 -9.07
C GLU A 97 35.06 -4.46 -8.59
N GLU A 98 35.18 -5.77 -8.81
CA GLU A 98 34.18 -6.76 -8.41
C GLU A 98 34.84 -8.00 -7.81
N VAL A 99 34.38 -8.39 -6.62
CA VAL A 99 34.82 -9.59 -5.91
C VAL A 99 33.60 -10.40 -5.51
N ASP A 100 33.52 -11.63 -6.00
CA ASP A 100 32.48 -12.58 -5.66
C ASP A 100 33.04 -13.71 -4.80
N LEU A 101 32.64 -13.76 -3.53
CA LEU A 101 33.00 -14.77 -2.54
C LEU A 101 31.78 -15.60 -2.12
N SER A 102 30.72 -15.59 -2.93
CA SER A 102 29.44 -16.22 -2.60
C SER A 102 29.53 -17.75 -2.52
N GLU A 103 28.63 -18.38 -1.75
CA GLU A 103 28.53 -19.83 -1.61
C GLU A 103 29.86 -20.49 -1.16
N ASN A 104 30.55 -19.87 -0.20
CA ASN A 104 31.74 -20.42 0.46
C ASN A 104 31.41 -20.88 1.89
N VAL A 105 32.41 -21.09 2.73
CA VAL A 105 32.23 -21.45 4.15
C VAL A 105 32.90 -20.40 5.05
N ILE A 106 32.90 -19.13 4.63
CA ILE A 106 33.58 -18.04 5.33
C ILE A 106 32.84 -17.78 6.65
N SER A 107 33.51 -18.03 7.77
CA SER A 107 32.94 -17.82 9.12
C SER A 107 33.47 -16.58 9.83
N VAL A 108 34.64 -16.09 9.43
CA VAL A 108 35.33 -14.95 10.04
C VAL A 108 35.81 -14.00 8.95
N LEU A 109 35.54 -12.71 9.13
CA LEU A 109 36.15 -11.61 8.36
C LEU A 109 37.07 -10.85 9.30
N GLU A 110 38.35 -10.73 8.95
CA GLU A 110 39.25 -9.87 9.71
C GLU A 110 38.95 -8.38 9.45
N PRO A 111 39.12 -7.49 10.45
CA PRO A 111 39.08 -6.05 10.23
C PRO A 111 40.06 -5.66 9.13
N ASN A 112 39.66 -4.74 8.23
CA ASN A 112 40.49 -4.26 7.12
C ASN A 112 40.87 -5.31 6.06
N ALA A 113 40.26 -6.50 6.03
CA ALA A 113 40.52 -7.54 5.03
C ALA A 113 40.45 -7.03 3.58
N PHE A 114 39.55 -6.07 3.31
CA PHE A 114 39.36 -5.47 1.97
C PHE A 114 39.95 -4.05 1.83
N SER A 115 40.73 -3.57 2.80
CA SER A 115 41.11 -2.15 2.90
C SER A 115 42.03 -1.64 1.78
N SER A 116 42.69 -2.54 1.05
CA SER A 116 43.49 -2.25 -0.16
C SER A 116 42.61 -1.93 -1.37
N LEU A 117 41.38 -2.43 -1.41
CA LEU A 117 40.50 -2.45 -2.59
C LEU A 117 39.69 -1.14 -2.74
N ARG A 118 40.38 0.00 -2.83
CA ARG A 118 39.73 1.33 -2.89
C ARG A 118 38.87 1.54 -4.14
N GLY A 119 39.11 0.76 -5.20
CA GLY A 119 38.34 0.78 -6.45
C GLY A 119 37.10 -0.13 -6.43
N LEU A 120 36.91 -0.93 -5.38
CA LEU A 120 35.88 -1.95 -5.33
C LEU A 120 34.48 -1.34 -5.40
N ARG A 121 33.64 -1.87 -6.27
CA ARG A 121 32.25 -1.46 -6.54
C ARG A 121 31.24 -2.49 -6.11
N VAL A 122 31.58 -3.77 -6.24
CA VAL A 122 30.69 -4.90 -5.94
C VAL A 122 31.43 -5.90 -5.08
N LEU A 123 30.84 -6.23 -3.93
CA LEU A 123 31.32 -7.28 -3.03
C LEU A 123 30.14 -8.21 -2.72
N ARG A 124 30.26 -9.48 -3.10
CA ARG A 124 29.26 -10.50 -2.77
C ARG A 124 29.84 -11.51 -1.77
N LEU A 125 29.14 -11.66 -0.66
CA LEU A 125 29.46 -12.59 0.43
C LEU A 125 28.26 -13.49 0.74
N ARG A 126 27.31 -13.61 -0.19
CA ARG A 126 26.09 -14.41 -0.03
C ARG A 126 26.40 -15.88 0.25
N GLY A 127 25.61 -16.56 1.07
CA GLY A 127 25.72 -18.01 1.22
C GLY A 127 27.00 -18.43 1.93
N ASN A 128 27.36 -17.72 3.01
CA ASN A 128 28.53 -18.00 3.84
C ASN A 128 28.11 -18.34 5.28
N GLN A 129 29.06 -18.40 6.22
CA GLN A 129 28.82 -18.79 7.62
C GLN A 129 29.11 -17.64 8.60
N LEU A 130 29.01 -16.38 8.13
CA LEU A 130 29.34 -15.21 8.94
C LEU A 130 28.34 -15.06 10.08
N LYS A 131 28.82 -15.11 11.34
CA LYS A 131 27.99 -14.89 12.53
C LYS A 131 27.89 -13.42 12.96
N LEU A 132 28.91 -12.66 12.60
CA LEU A 132 29.07 -11.25 12.92
C LEU A 132 29.85 -10.58 11.79
N VAL A 133 29.53 -9.33 11.50
CA VAL A 133 30.39 -8.45 10.72
C VAL A 133 31.10 -7.49 11.69
N PRO A 134 32.41 -7.65 11.93
CA PRO A 134 33.12 -6.80 12.87
C PRO A 134 33.22 -5.36 12.34
N MET A 135 33.31 -4.41 13.27
CA MET A 135 33.57 -3.01 12.92
C MET A 135 34.87 -2.91 12.13
N GLY A 136 34.84 -2.18 11.00
CA GLY A 136 36.01 -2.00 10.13
C GLY A 136 36.27 -3.13 9.14
N ALA A 137 35.45 -4.20 9.09
CA ALA A 137 35.55 -5.23 8.04
C ALA A 137 35.50 -4.62 6.63
N PHE A 138 34.70 -3.57 6.45
CA PHE A 138 34.54 -2.84 5.18
C PHE A 138 35.23 -1.48 5.16
N SER A 139 36.27 -1.29 5.98
CA SER A 139 36.93 0.02 6.05
C SER A 139 37.58 0.39 4.71
N ARG A 140 37.56 1.69 4.40
CA ARG A 140 38.13 2.29 3.17
C ARG A 140 37.44 1.91 1.85
N LEU A 141 36.35 1.14 1.88
CA LEU A 141 35.56 0.79 0.70
C LEU A 141 34.58 1.91 0.29
N ALA A 142 35.09 3.14 0.14
CA ALA A 142 34.26 4.33 -0.11
C ALA A 142 33.56 4.32 -1.48
N ASN A 143 34.06 3.55 -2.44
CA ASN A 143 33.50 3.42 -3.80
C ASN A 143 32.55 2.23 -3.96
N LEU A 144 32.35 1.44 -2.90
CA LEU A 144 31.48 0.27 -2.95
C LEU A 144 30.04 0.72 -3.20
N THR A 145 29.40 0.10 -4.16
CA THR A 145 28.02 0.42 -4.59
C THR A 145 27.04 -0.70 -4.26
N THR A 146 27.50 -1.94 -4.26
CA THR A 146 26.68 -3.13 -4.00
C THR A 146 27.39 -4.02 -2.99
N LEU A 147 26.67 -4.36 -1.92
CA LEU A 147 27.11 -5.30 -0.90
C LEU A 147 26.00 -6.31 -0.63
N ASP A 148 26.31 -7.58 -0.83
CA ASP A 148 25.40 -8.69 -0.55
C ASP A 148 25.95 -9.55 0.61
N LEU A 149 25.23 -9.53 1.73
CA LEU A 149 25.49 -10.31 2.94
C LEU A 149 24.37 -11.33 3.21
N SER A 150 23.54 -11.62 2.20
CA SER A 150 22.43 -12.55 2.36
C SER A 150 22.90 -13.99 2.63
N GLU A 151 22.01 -14.84 3.13
CA GLU A 151 22.27 -16.27 3.37
C GLU A 151 23.52 -16.52 4.22
N ASN A 152 23.63 -15.77 5.32
CA ASN A 152 24.69 -15.93 6.30
C ASN A 152 24.10 -16.39 7.66
N LYS A 153 24.85 -16.23 8.75
CA LYS A 153 24.44 -16.60 10.12
C LYS A 153 24.47 -15.40 11.05
N ILE A 154 24.30 -14.19 10.52
CA ILE A 154 24.46 -12.94 11.25
C ILE A 154 23.32 -12.81 12.25
N VAL A 155 23.65 -12.72 13.54
CA VAL A 155 22.64 -12.64 14.61
C VAL A 155 22.26 -11.19 14.94
N ILE A 156 23.24 -10.29 14.88
CA ILE A 156 23.08 -8.87 15.23
C ILE A 156 23.83 -7.97 14.25
N LEU A 157 23.24 -6.82 13.94
CA LEU A 157 23.96 -5.71 13.30
C LEU A 157 24.32 -4.67 14.37
N LEU A 158 25.62 -4.49 14.59
CA LEU A 158 26.16 -3.58 15.59
C LEU A 158 26.16 -2.13 15.10
N ASP A 159 26.39 -1.20 16.02
CA ASP A 159 26.57 0.20 15.68
C ASP A 159 27.76 0.39 14.73
N PHE A 160 27.58 1.27 13.74
CA PHE A 160 28.64 1.69 12.82
C PHE A 160 29.22 0.59 11.90
N THR A 161 28.60 -0.59 11.81
CA THR A 161 29.03 -1.69 10.93
C THR A 161 29.28 -1.25 9.48
N PHE A 162 28.49 -0.30 8.96
CA PHE A 162 28.58 0.19 7.57
C PHE A 162 29.07 1.64 7.44
N GLN A 163 29.74 2.19 8.45
CA GLN A 163 30.07 3.62 8.54
C GLN A 163 30.86 4.19 7.35
N ASP A 164 31.76 3.40 6.76
CA ASP A 164 32.65 3.83 5.68
C ASP A 164 32.02 3.68 4.28
N LEU A 165 30.87 3.01 4.16
CA LEU A 165 30.23 2.65 2.89
C LEU A 165 29.35 3.79 2.33
N ARG A 166 29.95 4.97 2.14
CA ARG A 166 29.22 6.21 1.80
C ARG A 166 28.57 6.20 0.42
N SER A 167 29.15 5.47 -0.55
CA SER A 167 28.65 5.38 -1.93
C SER A 167 27.75 4.17 -2.17
N LEU A 168 27.48 3.38 -1.13
CA LEU A 168 26.68 2.16 -1.25
C LEU A 168 25.28 2.53 -1.69
N ARG A 169 24.77 1.85 -2.71
CA ARG A 169 23.43 2.09 -3.29
C ARG A 169 22.49 0.93 -3.00
N HIS A 170 23.01 -0.28 -2.99
CA HIS A 170 22.26 -1.51 -2.78
C HIS A 170 22.90 -2.33 -1.65
N LEU A 171 22.10 -2.67 -0.64
CA LEU A 171 22.49 -3.49 0.49
C LEU A 171 21.45 -4.60 0.70
N GLU A 172 21.92 -5.84 0.70
CA GLU A 172 21.10 -7.01 0.98
C GLU A 172 21.63 -7.75 2.23
N VAL A 173 20.76 -7.95 3.23
CA VAL A 173 21.12 -8.62 4.50
C VAL A 173 20.15 -9.77 4.81
N GLY A 174 19.50 -10.33 3.79
CA GLY A 174 18.46 -11.35 3.96
C GLY A 174 18.99 -12.72 4.44
N ASP A 175 18.12 -13.64 4.85
CA ASP A 175 18.48 -15.03 5.19
C ASP A 175 19.58 -15.16 6.23
N ASN A 176 19.46 -14.35 7.27
CA ASN A 176 20.36 -14.37 8.41
C ASN A 176 19.58 -14.77 9.65
N ASP A 177 20.28 -15.19 10.69
CA ASP A 177 19.69 -15.45 12.01
C ASP A 177 19.43 -14.13 12.77
N LEU A 178 19.11 -13.04 12.04
CA LEU A 178 19.12 -11.67 12.53
C LEU A 178 17.93 -11.44 13.46
N VAL A 179 18.23 -11.23 14.73
CA VAL A 179 17.23 -10.96 15.79
C VAL A 179 17.16 -9.48 16.13
N TYR A 180 18.28 -8.75 15.98
CA TYR A 180 18.38 -7.36 16.42
C TYR A 180 19.23 -6.51 15.48
N ILE A 181 18.70 -5.32 15.15
CA ILE A 181 19.43 -4.26 14.42
C ILE A 181 19.60 -3.09 15.37
N SER A 182 20.86 -2.75 15.67
CA SER A 182 21.14 -1.62 16.53
C SER A 182 20.72 -0.29 15.90
N SER A 183 20.34 0.66 16.74
CA SER A 183 19.83 1.97 16.31
C SER A 183 20.80 2.76 15.43
N LYS A 184 22.11 2.51 15.48
CA LYS A 184 23.11 3.19 14.64
C LYS A 184 23.78 2.27 13.62
N ALA A 185 23.24 1.08 13.38
CA ALA A 185 23.84 0.10 12.46
C ALA A 185 24.01 0.65 11.03
N PHE A 186 23.00 1.38 10.53
CA PHE A 186 22.99 1.97 9.19
C PHE A 186 23.62 3.38 9.12
N THR A 187 24.32 3.81 10.17
CA THR A 187 25.05 5.09 10.14
C THR A 187 26.12 5.05 9.05
N GLY A 188 26.22 6.10 8.25
CA GLY A 188 27.22 6.22 7.17
C GLY A 188 26.71 5.85 5.77
N LEU A 189 25.58 5.15 5.68
CA LEU A 189 24.92 4.76 4.42
C LEU A 189 24.16 5.93 3.76
N LEU A 190 24.88 7.02 3.46
CA LEU A 190 24.31 8.24 2.92
C LEU A 190 23.87 8.11 1.45
N GLY A 191 24.51 7.23 0.69
CA GLY A 191 24.20 6.98 -0.72
C GLY A 191 23.13 5.92 -0.98
N LEU A 192 22.62 5.25 0.06
CA LEU A 192 21.79 4.05 -0.11
C LEU A 192 20.44 4.39 -0.75
N GLN A 193 20.09 3.67 -1.81
CA GLN A 193 18.87 3.86 -2.58
C GLN A 193 17.90 2.69 -2.41
N GLU A 194 18.42 1.48 -2.27
CA GLU A 194 17.62 0.27 -2.06
C GLU A 194 18.17 -0.54 -0.88
N LEU A 195 17.25 -0.92 0.01
CA LEU A 195 17.51 -1.79 1.15
C LEU A 195 16.51 -2.94 1.13
N THR A 196 17.03 -4.16 1.14
CA THR A 196 16.24 -5.39 1.27
C THR A 196 16.59 -6.10 2.57
N ILE A 197 15.59 -6.32 3.41
CA ILE A 197 15.67 -7.16 4.61
C ILE A 197 14.67 -8.29 4.42
N GLU A 198 15.16 -9.52 4.34
CA GLU A 198 14.36 -10.71 4.03
C GLU A 198 14.68 -11.85 5.00
N ARG A 199 13.69 -12.66 5.40
CA ARG A 199 13.90 -13.89 6.20
C ARG A 199 14.70 -13.66 7.49
N CYS A 200 14.40 -12.56 8.20
CA CYS A 200 15.00 -12.24 9.50
C CYS A 200 13.97 -12.44 10.62
N ASN A 201 14.43 -12.90 11.79
CA ASN A 201 13.57 -13.09 12.95
C ASN A 201 13.42 -11.80 13.78
N LEU A 202 13.16 -10.69 13.09
CA LEU A 202 12.96 -9.38 13.71
C LEU A 202 11.57 -9.32 14.34
N THR A 203 11.51 -8.90 15.61
CA THR A 203 10.25 -8.66 16.32
C THR A 203 9.68 -7.27 16.09
N SER A 204 10.51 -6.31 15.69
CA SER A 204 10.11 -4.93 15.41
C SER A 204 11.07 -4.24 14.45
N ILE A 205 10.60 -3.16 13.82
CA ILE A 205 11.41 -2.31 12.94
C ILE A 205 11.64 -0.96 13.61
N SER A 206 12.88 -0.65 13.95
CA SER A 206 13.20 0.64 14.56
C SER A 206 13.33 1.73 13.50
N GLY A 207 12.40 2.69 13.49
CA GLY A 207 12.54 3.85 12.59
C GLY A 207 13.74 4.73 12.91
N GLN A 208 14.31 4.64 14.12
CA GLN A 208 15.58 5.30 14.45
C GLN A 208 16.72 4.75 13.57
N SER A 209 16.81 3.43 13.43
CA SER A 209 17.82 2.77 12.59
C SER A 209 17.69 3.15 11.12
N LEU A 210 16.46 3.23 10.60
CA LEU A 210 16.20 3.57 9.21
C LEU A 210 16.39 5.07 8.92
N SER A 211 16.21 5.94 9.92
CA SER A 211 16.22 7.40 9.75
C SER A 211 17.54 8.01 9.24
N TYR A 212 18.63 7.26 9.29
CA TYR A 212 19.94 7.69 8.80
C TYR A 212 20.03 7.67 7.26
N MET A 213 19.24 6.83 6.60
CA MET A 213 19.26 6.63 5.14
C MET A 213 18.32 7.61 4.42
N ARG A 214 18.72 8.89 4.35
CA ARG A 214 17.86 9.96 3.81
C ARG A 214 17.58 9.87 2.31
N ASN A 215 18.43 9.18 1.57
CA ASN A 215 18.33 9.01 0.12
C ASN A 215 17.68 7.69 -0.30
N LEU A 216 17.16 6.92 0.68
CA LEU A 216 16.51 5.65 0.41
C LEU A 216 15.25 5.88 -0.45
N VAL A 217 15.19 5.19 -1.58
CA VAL A 217 14.11 5.27 -2.57
C VAL A 217 13.18 4.08 -2.43
N THR A 218 13.74 2.88 -2.23
CA THR A 218 13.01 1.62 -2.15
C THR A 218 13.40 0.87 -0.88
N LEU A 219 12.38 0.46 -0.12
CA LEU A 219 12.54 -0.40 1.06
C LEU A 219 11.72 -1.67 0.86
N ARG A 220 12.38 -2.83 0.94
CA ARG A 220 11.73 -4.13 0.84
C ARG A 220 11.92 -4.90 2.13
N LEU A 221 10.81 -5.31 2.72
CA LEU A 221 10.77 -6.03 3.98
C LEU A 221 9.98 -7.31 3.78
N ARG A 222 10.69 -8.42 3.61
CA ARG A 222 10.12 -9.70 3.21
C ARG A 222 10.25 -10.73 4.31
N GLN A 223 9.22 -11.55 4.49
CA GLN A 223 9.32 -12.76 5.31
C GLN A 223 9.81 -12.44 6.74
N LEU A 224 9.17 -11.46 7.39
CA LEU A 224 9.46 -11.03 8.77
C LEU A 224 8.32 -11.41 9.72
N ASN A 225 8.63 -11.56 11.00
CA ASN A 225 7.68 -11.96 12.05
C ASN A 225 7.14 -10.76 12.85
N VAL A 226 7.03 -9.59 12.23
CA VAL A 226 6.59 -8.36 12.90
C VAL A 226 5.05 -8.33 12.98
N PRO A 227 4.45 -8.23 14.18
CA PRO A 227 3.00 -8.38 14.35
C PRO A 227 2.19 -7.10 14.05
N ALA A 228 2.82 -5.93 14.10
CA ALA A 228 2.15 -4.65 13.92
C ALA A 228 3.09 -3.60 13.31
N LEU A 229 2.52 -2.68 12.52
CA LEU A 229 3.17 -1.43 12.13
C LEU A 229 2.73 -0.30 13.06
N GLU A 230 3.71 0.30 13.73
CA GLU A 230 3.57 1.43 14.65
C GLU A 230 3.88 2.77 13.95
N ASP A 231 3.56 3.88 14.61
CA ASP A 231 3.67 5.24 14.06
C ASP A 231 5.11 5.66 13.71
N GLN A 232 6.10 5.07 14.37
CA GLN A 232 7.48 5.51 14.29
C GLN A 232 8.34 4.65 13.34
N ASN A 233 7.84 3.55 12.77
CA ASN A 233 8.68 2.59 12.04
C ASN A 233 9.38 3.20 10.82
N PHE A 234 8.77 4.18 10.13
CA PHE A 234 9.29 4.76 8.89
C PHE A 234 9.65 6.25 8.99
N ARG A 235 9.93 6.73 10.21
CA ARG A 235 10.20 8.14 10.47
C ARG A 235 11.39 8.68 9.65
N LYS A 236 11.28 9.92 9.16
CA LYS A 236 12.33 10.68 8.43
C LYS A 236 12.73 10.08 7.06
N LEU A 237 12.00 9.10 6.55
CA LEU A 237 12.21 8.53 5.21
C LEU A 237 11.49 9.34 4.10
N GLY A 238 11.67 10.67 4.06
CA GLY A 238 10.98 11.53 3.09
C GLY A 238 11.37 11.30 1.62
N GLY A 239 12.54 10.69 1.39
CA GLY A 239 13.00 10.28 0.06
C GLY A 239 12.33 9.02 -0.48
N LEU A 240 11.65 8.25 0.38
CA LEU A 240 11.09 6.95 0.01
C LEU A 240 9.98 7.10 -1.01
N ARG A 241 10.03 6.27 -2.06
CA ARG A 241 9.04 6.22 -3.15
C ARG A 241 8.39 4.85 -3.26
N GLY A 242 9.09 3.79 -2.84
CA GLY A 242 8.61 2.42 -2.87
C GLY A 242 8.72 1.74 -1.51
N LEU A 243 7.63 1.11 -1.07
CA LEU A 243 7.61 0.29 0.14
C LEU A 243 6.95 -1.05 -0.16
N GLU A 244 7.69 -2.13 0.08
CA GLU A 244 7.20 -3.50 -0.01
C GLU A 244 7.25 -4.15 1.36
N ILE A 245 6.10 -4.65 1.79
CA ILE A 245 5.91 -5.49 2.96
C ILE A 245 5.27 -6.78 2.45
N ASP A 246 6.01 -7.88 2.51
CA ASP A 246 5.58 -9.12 1.89
C ASP A 246 5.85 -10.32 2.79
N HIS A 247 4.88 -11.22 2.90
CA HIS A 247 4.93 -12.42 3.74
C HIS A 247 5.19 -12.10 5.22
N TRP A 248 4.34 -11.29 5.85
CA TRP A 248 4.35 -11.07 7.30
C TRP A 248 3.15 -11.77 7.94
N PRO A 249 3.28 -13.05 8.31
CA PRO A 249 2.14 -13.88 8.69
C PRO A 249 1.42 -13.41 9.95
N PHE A 250 2.11 -12.66 10.82
CA PHE A 250 1.55 -12.14 12.07
C PHE A 250 1.06 -10.69 11.97
N LEU A 251 1.23 -10.03 10.82
CA LEU A 251 0.84 -8.63 10.67
C LEU A 251 -0.69 -8.51 10.57
N GLU A 252 -1.31 -8.04 11.64
CA GLU A 252 -2.77 -7.85 11.73
C GLU A 252 -3.17 -6.38 11.84
N TYR A 253 -2.28 -5.54 12.40
CA TYR A 253 -2.58 -4.15 12.70
C TYR A 253 -1.58 -3.18 12.04
N ILE A 254 -2.14 -2.15 11.40
CA ILE A 254 -1.39 -1.04 10.81
C ILE A 254 -1.92 0.25 11.42
N SER A 255 -1.06 0.96 12.14
CA SER A 255 -1.45 2.21 12.80
C SER A 255 -1.79 3.32 11.80
N PRO A 256 -2.77 4.19 12.08
CA PRO A 256 -3.15 5.30 11.21
C PRO A 256 -2.01 6.28 10.88
N LEU A 257 -0.95 6.34 11.69
CA LEU A 257 0.18 7.23 11.47
C LEU A 257 1.44 6.51 10.99
N SER A 258 1.39 5.19 10.74
CA SER A 258 2.56 4.41 10.30
C SER A 258 3.23 4.97 9.05
N PHE A 259 2.45 5.51 8.11
CA PHE A 259 2.96 6.10 6.86
C PHE A 259 3.06 7.62 6.89
N GLN A 260 2.97 8.25 8.07
CA GLN A 260 3.03 9.70 8.19
C GLN A 260 4.40 10.24 7.73
N GLY A 261 4.37 11.23 6.83
CA GLY A 261 5.58 11.86 6.30
C GLY A 261 6.25 11.10 5.14
N LEU A 262 5.69 9.96 4.73
CA LEU A 262 6.09 9.27 3.51
C LEU A 262 5.39 9.87 2.29
N ASN A 263 6.08 9.86 1.16
CA ASN A 263 5.55 10.33 -0.13
C ASN A 263 5.73 9.24 -1.19
N LEU A 264 5.03 8.12 -0.99
CA LEU A 264 5.17 6.92 -1.80
C LEU A 264 4.52 7.09 -3.19
N SER A 265 5.16 6.49 -4.19
CA SER A 265 4.62 6.28 -5.53
C SER A 265 3.98 4.90 -5.66
N TRP A 266 4.54 3.89 -4.99
CA TRP A 266 3.94 2.57 -4.91
C TRP A 266 4.05 1.98 -3.50
N LEU A 267 3.06 1.17 -3.13
CA LEU A 267 2.97 0.47 -1.85
C LEU A 267 2.47 -0.94 -2.11
N SER A 268 3.20 -1.93 -1.61
CA SER A 268 2.79 -3.34 -1.63
C SER A 268 2.76 -3.86 -0.21
N ILE A 269 1.61 -4.36 0.22
CA ILE A 269 1.42 -5.08 1.48
C ILE A 269 0.73 -6.40 1.14
N THR A 270 1.51 -7.46 0.97
CA THR A 270 1.04 -8.75 0.43
C THR A 270 1.35 -9.90 1.35
N ASN A 271 0.56 -10.97 1.30
CA ASN A 271 0.77 -12.17 2.12
C ASN A 271 0.83 -11.84 3.63
N THR A 272 -0.14 -11.07 4.12
CA THR A 272 -0.27 -10.70 5.54
C THR A 272 -1.65 -11.08 6.08
N ASN A 273 -1.87 -10.89 7.39
CA ASN A 273 -3.14 -11.25 8.03
C ASN A 273 -4.10 -10.07 8.22
N ILE A 274 -3.95 -8.99 7.43
CA ILE A 274 -4.88 -7.85 7.49
C ILE A 274 -6.26 -8.27 6.96
N THR A 275 -7.31 -8.01 7.74
CA THR A 275 -8.70 -8.40 7.42
C THR A 275 -9.52 -7.28 6.78
N SER A 276 -9.00 -6.06 6.79
CA SER A 276 -9.66 -4.88 6.22
C SER A 276 -8.62 -3.90 5.67
N VAL A 277 -9.08 -3.04 4.76
CA VAL A 277 -8.24 -1.98 4.19
C VAL A 277 -7.95 -0.92 5.26
N PRO A 278 -6.68 -0.59 5.55
CA PRO A 278 -6.30 0.39 6.57
C PRO A 278 -6.45 1.82 6.04
N SER A 279 -7.68 2.23 5.74
CA SER A 279 -8.01 3.51 5.10
C SER A 279 -7.44 4.73 5.85
N ALA A 280 -7.42 4.68 7.19
CA ALA A 280 -6.86 5.74 8.02
C ALA A 280 -5.34 5.93 7.82
N ALA A 281 -4.59 4.85 7.58
CA ALA A 281 -3.15 4.90 7.33
C ALA A 281 -2.82 5.49 5.94
N PHE A 282 -3.75 5.42 4.99
CA PHE A 282 -3.57 5.91 3.62
C PHE A 282 -3.81 7.41 3.45
N ARG A 283 -4.32 8.10 4.48
CA ARG A 283 -4.76 9.51 4.42
C ARG A 283 -3.73 10.48 3.83
N ASN A 284 -2.44 10.21 4.05
CA ASN A 284 -1.35 11.10 3.62
C ASN A 284 -0.66 10.65 2.31
N LEU A 285 -1.08 9.53 1.71
CA LEU A 285 -0.45 8.95 0.52
C LEU A 285 -1.08 9.48 -0.79
N ALA A 286 -1.28 10.80 -0.88
CA ALA A 286 -1.98 11.44 -2.00
C ALA A 286 -1.27 11.30 -3.37
N HIS A 287 0.02 10.95 -3.37
CA HIS A 287 0.84 10.75 -4.57
C HIS A 287 0.94 9.29 -5.02
N LEU A 288 0.34 8.36 -4.28
CA LEU A 288 0.41 6.93 -4.57
C LEU A 288 -0.27 6.64 -5.92
N THR A 289 0.44 5.95 -6.81
CA THR A 289 -0.04 5.57 -8.15
C THR A 289 -0.33 4.08 -8.26
N SER A 290 0.35 3.24 -7.49
CA SER A 290 0.15 1.78 -7.50
C SER A 290 0.02 1.25 -6.07
N LEU A 291 -1.02 0.45 -5.82
CA LEU A 291 -1.28 -0.17 -4.53
C LEU A 291 -1.56 -1.67 -4.73
N ASN A 292 -0.81 -2.49 -4.03
CA ASN A 292 -1.00 -3.93 -4.00
C ASN A 292 -1.32 -4.39 -2.58
N LEU A 293 -2.51 -4.96 -2.40
CA LEU A 293 -3.01 -5.56 -1.16
C LEU A 293 -3.42 -7.03 -1.39
N SER A 294 -2.80 -7.69 -2.37
CA SER A 294 -3.09 -9.09 -2.73
C SER A 294 -2.70 -10.07 -1.62
N TYR A 295 -3.36 -11.22 -1.58
CA TYR A 295 -3.11 -12.32 -0.63
C TYR A 295 -3.20 -11.87 0.83
N ASN A 296 -4.20 -11.06 1.15
CA ASN A 296 -4.58 -10.69 2.51
C ASN A 296 -6.00 -11.19 2.80
N SER A 297 -6.45 -11.24 4.05
CA SER A 297 -7.77 -11.78 4.42
C SER A 297 -8.92 -10.75 4.27
N ILE A 298 -8.94 -9.96 3.20
CA ILE A 298 -9.91 -8.87 2.97
C ILE A 298 -11.17 -9.40 2.26
N SER A 299 -12.22 -9.65 3.03
CA SER A 299 -13.48 -10.24 2.54
C SER A 299 -14.51 -9.23 2.00
N VAL A 300 -14.51 -7.98 2.50
CA VAL A 300 -15.46 -6.93 2.09
C VAL A 300 -14.76 -5.58 1.96
N LEU A 301 -14.97 -4.89 0.84
CA LEU A 301 -14.54 -3.49 0.69
C LEU A 301 -15.65 -2.53 1.14
N GLN A 302 -15.34 -1.74 2.17
CA GLN A 302 -16.22 -0.72 2.71
C GLN A 302 -16.29 0.51 1.79
N PRO A 303 -17.36 1.32 1.85
CA PRO A 303 -17.50 2.55 1.10
C PRO A 303 -16.33 3.50 1.38
N TRP A 304 -15.79 4.12 0.34
CA TRP A 304 -14.73 5.12 0.42
C TRP A 304 -13.41 4.58 1.03
N ALA A 305 -13.16 3.27 0.98
CA ALA A 305 -11.98 2.63 1.57
C ALA A 305 -10.65 3.24 1.07
N PHE A 306 -10.63 3.77 -0.16
CA PHE A 306 -9.43 4.35 -0.79
C PHE A 306 -9.58 5.84 -1.13
N ARG A 307 -10.52 6.55 -0.49
CA ARG A 307 -10.93 7.91 -0.88
C ARG A 307 -9.78 8.92 -1.00
N ASP A 308 -8.76 8.80 -0.15
CA ASP A 308 -7.64 9.73 -0.09
C ASP A 308 -6.57 9.46 -1.18
N LEU A 309 -6.62 8.31 -1.85
CA LEU A 309 -5.66 7.90 -2.89
C LEU A 309 -6.05 8.48 -4.27
N VAL A 310 -6.13 9.80 -4.37
CA VAL A 310 -6.72 10.51 -5.52
C VAL A 310 -5.95 10.30 -6.84
N ARG A 311 -4.67 9.94 -6.77
CA ARG A 311 -3.78 9.69 -7.93
C ARG A 311 -3.56 8.21 -8.24
N LEU A 312 -4.27 7.31 -7.56
CA LEU A 312 -4.11 5.88 -7.76
C LEU A 312 -4.56 5.49 -9.17
N LYS A 313 -3.69 4.73 -9.85
CA LYS A 313 -3.91 4.23 -11.21
C LYS A 313 -4.04 2.72 -11.25
N GLU A 314 -3.33 2.03 -10.37
CA GLU A 314 -3.27 0.57 -10.31
C GLU A 314 -3.66 0.09 -8.91
N LEU A 315 -4.62 -0.82 -8.84
CA LEU A 315 -5.05 -1.45 -7.60
C LEU A 315 -5.10 -2.97 -7.79
N HIS A 316 -4.36 -3.68 -6.96
CA HIS A 316 -4.31 -5.14 -6.94
C HIS A 316 -4.83 -5.68 -5.61
N LEU A 317 -5.84 -6.55 -5.70
CA LEU A 317 -6.47 -7.28 -4.59
C LEU A 317 -6.67 -8.74 -5.03
N VAL A 318 -5.62 -9.38 -5.51
CA VAL A 318 -5.66 -10.78 -5.96
C VAL A 318 -5.72 -11.70 -4.76
N GLY A 319 -6.56 -12.74 -4.78
CA GLY A 319 -6.43 -13.79 -3.76
C GLY A 319 -6.80 -13.34 -2.34
N THR A 320 -7.62 -12.29 -2.16
CA THR A 320 -7.93 -11.78 -0.81
C THR A 320 -9.14 -12.44 -0.15
N GLY A 321 -9.80 -13.35 -0.87
CA GLY A 321 -11.09 -13.91 -0.44
C GLY A 321 -12.22 -12.88 -0.51
N LEU A 322 -12.10 -11.86 -1.37
CA LEU A 322 -13.07 -10.79 -1.48
C LEU A 322 -14.42 -11.34 -1.97
N ALA A 323 -15.47 -11.17 -1.17
CA ALA A 323 -16.82 -11.67 -1.45
C ALA A 323 -17.73 -10.58 -2.03
N SER A 324 -17.56 -9.32 -1.60
CA SER A 324 -18.37 -8.19 -2.10
C SER A 324 -17.68 -6.84 -1.98
N LEU A 325 -18.07 -5.91 -2.86
CA LEU A 325 -17.72 -4.50 -2.80
C LEU A 325 -18.99 -3.70 -2.50
N GLU A 326 -18.99 -2.91 -1.43
CA GLU A 326 -20.12 -2.03 -1.16
C GLU A 326 -20.19 -0.87 -2.20
N PRO A 327 -21.36 -0.22 -2.36
CA PRO A 327 -21.46 0.97 -3.20
C PRO A 327 -20.46 2.04 -2.79
N GLN A 328 -19.81 2.67 -3.76
CA GLN A 328 -18.71 3.62 -3.57
C GLN A 328 -17.48 3.07 -2.82
N ALA A 329 -17.27 1.75 -2.75
CA ALA A 329 -16.06 1.16 -2.15
C ALA A 329 -14.75 1.69 -2.77
N LEU A 330 -14.74 1.83 -4.11
CA LEU A 330 -13.66 2.43 -4.89
C LEU A 330 -13.92 3.93 -5.15
N GLY A 331 -14.79 4.54 -4.35
CA GLY A 331 -15.13 5.96 -4.41
C GLY A 331 -13.93 6.84 -4.10
N GLY A 332 -13.73 7.89 -4.90
CA GLY A 332 -12.59 8.82 -4.80
C GLY A 332 -11.43 8.49 -5.75
N LEU A 333 -11.36 7.26 -6.27
CA LEU A 333 -10.33 6.85 -7.24
C LEU A 333 -10.64 7.38 -8.65
N ARG A 334 -10.26 8.63 -8.92
CA ARG A 334 -10.59 9.33 -10.17
C ARG A 334 -9.75 8.92 -11.39
N GLN A 335 -8.59 8.32 -11.13
CA GLN A 335 -7.57 8.02 -12.15
C GLN A 335 -7.29 6.53 -12.26
N LEU A 336 -8.15 5.67 -11.70
CA LEU A 336 -7.96 4.23 -11.72
C LEU A 336 -8.05 3.71 -13.15
N ARG A 337 -6.96 3.11 -13.63
CA ARG A 337 -6.80 2.53 -14.97
C ARG A 337 -6.76 1.02 -14.95
N MET A 338 -6.10 0.43 -13.96
CA MET A 338 -6.01 -1.01 -13.80
C MET A 338 -6.61 -1.42 -12.45
N LEU A 339 -7.54 -2.37 -12.51
CA LEU A 339 -8.10 -3.03 -11.34
C LEU A 339 -7.91 -4.54 -11.48
N ASN A 340 -7.19 -5.13 -10.54
CA ASN A 340 -7.01 -6.56 -10.46
C ASN A 340 -7.73 -7.14 -9.24
N LEU A 341 -8.81 -7.90 -9.50
CA LEU A 341 -9.61 -8.63 -8.51
C LEU A 341 -9.60 -10.15 -8.79
N SER A 342 -8.59 -10.67 -9.49
CA SER A 342 -8.52 -12.09 -9.84
C SER A 342 -8.45 -12.99 -8.60
N THR A 343 -8.91 -14.24 -8.76
CA THR A 343 -8.81 -15.27 -7.70
C THR A 343 -9.50 -14.83 -6.40
N ASN A 344 -10.77 -14.43 -6.46
CA ASN A 344 -11.55 -14.03 -5.29
C ASN A 344 -12.87 -14.81 -5.22
N GLN A 345 -13.77 -14.39 -4.35
CA GLN A 345 -15.10 -14.99 -4.15
C GLN A 345 -16.21 -14.04 -4.62
N LEU A 346 -15.91 -13.17 -5.59
CA LEU A 346 -16.86 -12.19 -6.09
C LEU A 346 -17.96 -12.86 -6.90
N VAL A 347 -19.20 -12.60 -6.48
CA VAL A 347 -20.39 -12.98 -7.24
C VAL A 347 -20.74 -11.92 -8.29
N THR A 348 -20.45 -10.65 -8.00
CA THR A 348 -20.73 -9.54 -8.93
C THR A 348 -19.78 -8.37 -8.70
N LEU A 349 -19.78 -7.42 -9.64
CA LEU A 349 -19.09 -6.15 -9.53
C LEU A 349 -19.97 -5.06 -10.15
N GLU A 350 -20.62 -4.28 -9.28
CA GLU A 350 -21.53 -3.21 -9.70
C GLU A 350 -20.75 -1.94 -10.08
N ASP A 351 -21.23 -1.21 -11.09
CA ASP A 351 -20.68 0.09 -11.49
C ASP A 351 -20.79 1.13 -10.37
N SER A 352 -21.80 0.99 -9.50
CA SER A 352 -22.04 1.80 -8.31
C SER A 352 -20.89 1.75 -7.28
N SER A 353 -20.05 0.70 -7.31
CA SER A 353 -18.87 0.58 -6.45
C SER A 353 -17.75 1.53 -6.85
N PHE A 354 -17.76 2.07 -8.07
CA PHE A 354 -16.71 2.95 -8.60
C PHE A 354 -17.03 4.44 -8.43
N HIS A 355 -15.98 5.26 -8.44
CA HIS A 355 -16.14 6.69 -8.67
C HIS A 355 -16.52 7.00 -10.12
N SER A 356 -15.82 6.36 -11.06
CA SER A 356 -16.10 6.40 -12.50
C SER A 356 -15.52 5.15 -13.13
N VAL A 357 -16.32 4.41 -13.89
CA VAL A 357 -15.83 3.25 -14.65
C VAL A 357 -15.07 3.70 -15.91
N ASN A 358 -15.27 4.93 -16.39
CA ASN A 358 -14.77 5.39 -17.68
C ASN A 358 -13.24 5.54 -17.75
N SER A 359 -12.56 5.71 -16.61
CA SER A 359 -11.10 5.77 -16.57
C SER A 359 -10.45 4.38 -16.63
N LEU A 360 -11.23 3.32 -16.43
CA LEU A 360 -10.72 1.95 -16.36
C LEU A 360 -10.37 1.44 -17.76
N GLU A 361 -9.12 1.02 -17.91
CA GLU A 361 -8.52 0.49 -19.14
C GLU A 361 -8.37 -1.04 -19.04
N THR A 362 -7.91 -1.54 -17.89
CA THR A 362 -7.62 -2.94 -17.64
C THR A 362 -8.41 -3.46 -16.43
N LEU A 363 -9.10 -4.59 -16.61
CA LEU A 363 -9.90 -5.21 -15.56
C LEU A 363 -9.60 -6.71 -15.49
N ARG A 364 -9.20 -7.21 -14.32
CA ARG A 364 -9.01 -8.65 -14.04
C ARG A 364 -10.11 -9.12 -13.10
N LEU A 365 -10.87 -10.11 -13.55
CA LEU A 365 -11.97 -10.74 -12.80
C LEU A 365 -12.01 -12.26 -12.99
N ASP A 366 -10.97 -12.82 -13.58
CA ASP A 366 -10.80 -14.26 -13.71
C ASP A 366 -10.77 -14.95 -12.33
N ALA A 367 -11.07 -16.25 -12.32
CA ALA A 367 -11.16 -17.05 -11.11
C ALA A 367 -12.06 -16.44 -10.01
N ASN A 368 -13.27 -16.02 -10.40
CA ASN A 368 -14.34 -15.60 -9.49
C ASN A 368 -15.66 -16.32 -9.82
N PRO A 369 -16.50 -16.64 -8.83
CA PRO A 369 -17.80 -17.29 -9.04
C PRO A 369 -18.86 -16.29 -9.51
N LEU A 370 -18.65 -15.66 -10.67
CA LEU A 370 -19.49 -14.57 -11.19
C LEU A 370 -20.90 -15.04 -11.57
N ALA A 371 -21.92 -14.39 -11.03
CA ALA A 371 -23.31 -14.51 -11.47
C ALA A 371 -23.56 -13.53 -12.62
N CYS A 372 -23.71 -14.06 -13.84
CA CYS A 372 -23.91 -13.31 -15.07
C CYS A 372 -25.35 -12.83 -15.24
N ASP A 373 -25.74 -11.89 -14.38
CA ASP A 373 -27.01 -11.16 -14.43
C ASP A 373 -26.81 -9.70 -14.87
N CYS A 374 -27.86 -8.89 -14.83
CA CYS A 374 -27.83 -7.50 -15.27
C CYS A 374 -26.76 -6.62 -14.56
N ARG A 375 -26.27 -7.00 -13.38
CA ARG A 375 -25.25 -6.23 -12.64
C ARG A 375 -23.89 -6.23 -13.34
N LEU A 376 -23.57 -7.29 -14.10
CA LEU A 376 -22.34 -7.41 -14.87
C LEU A 376 -22.46 -6.90 -16.31
N LEU A 377 -23.66 -6.43 -16.70
CA LEU A 377 -23.94 -6.00 -18.07
C LEU A 377 -23.00 -4.88 -18.53
N TRP A 378 -22.62 -3.95 -17.65
CA TRP A 378 -21.70 -2.86 -17.99
C TRP A 378 -20.30 -3.36 -18.40
N ILE A 379 -19.83 -4.45 -17.81
CA ILE A 379 -18.54 -5.09 -18.16
C ILE A 379 -18.65 -5.73 -19.52
N LEU A 380 -19.74 -6.47 -19.76
CA LEU A 380 -20.00 -7.15 -21.02
C LEU A 380 -20.19 -6.18 -22.19
N GLN A 381 -20.86 -5.05 -21.96
CA GLN A 381 -20.99 -3.95 -22.93
C GLN A 381 -19.63 -3.35 -23.29
N ARG A 382 -18.69 -3.32 -22.33
CA ARG A 382 -17.35 -2.77 -22.50
C ARG A 382 -16.29 -3.80 -22.86
N ARG A 383 -16.66 -5.04 -23.17
CA ARG A 383 -15.70 -6.15 -23.41
C ARG A 383 -14.72 -5.95 -24.56
N LYS A 384 -15.06 -5.09 -25.54
CA LYS A 384 -14.17 -4.70 -26.66
C LYS A 384 -13.23 -3.55 -26.29
N THR A 385 -13.55 -2.80 -25.22
CA THR A 385 -12.80 -1.61 -24.77
C THR A 385 -11.96 -1.86 -23.52
N LEU A 386 -12.37 -2.81 -22.67
CA LEU A 386 -11.62 -3.22 -21.49
C LEU A 386 -10.60 -4.28 -21.90
N ASN A 387 -9.36 -4.09 -21.47
CA ASN A 387 -8.32 -5.08 -21.63
C ASN A 387 -8.44 -6.16 -20.54
N PHE A 388 -8.53 -7.42 -20.99
CA PHE A 388 -8.54 -8.61 -20.14
C PHE A 388 -7.28 -9.47 -20.29
N ASP A 389 -6.12 -8.96 -20.79
CA ASP A 389 -4.81 -9.69 -21.00
C ASP A 389 -5.02 -11.18 -21.28
N GLU A 390 -5.81 -11.47 -22.32
CA GLU A 390 -6.08 -12.84 -22.81
C GLU A 390 -6.86 -13.77 -21.86
N GLN A 391 -7.26 -13.31 -20.67
CA GLN A 391 -8.05 -14.04 -19.68
C GLN A 391 -9.39 -13.34 -19.38
N PRO A 392 -10.38 -13.45 -20.29
CA PRO A 392 -11.70 -12.88 -20.08
C PRO A 392 -12.43 -13.57 -18.91
N PRO A 393 -13.24 -12.82 -18.12
CA PRO A 393 -14.05 -13.41 -17.06
C PRO A 393 -15.05 -14.43 -17.62
N ALA A 394 -15.36 -15.44 -16.82
CA ALA A 394 -16.31 -16.49 -17.15
C ALA A 394 -17.46 -16.54 -16.14
N CYS A 395 -18.64 -16.94 -16.60
CA CYS A 395 -19.83 -17.06 -15.78
C CYS A 395 -19.78 -18.34 -14.93
N ALA A 396 -20.07 -18.24 -13.63
CA ALA A 396 -20.33 -19.41 -12.78
C ALA A 396 -21.82 -19.78 -12.76
N GLY A 397 -22.69 -18.81 -12.99
CA GLY A 397 -24.12 -19.00 -13.20
C GLY A 397 -24.72 -17.83 -13.98
N PRO A 398 -26.00 -17.91 -14.40
CA PRO A 398 -26.91 -19.05 -14.27
C PRO A 398 -26.49 -20.29 -15.08
N ALA A 399 -27.14 -21.44 -14.83
CA ALA A 399 -26.70 -22.76 -15.32
C ALA A 399 -26.60 -22.88 -16.86
N ASP A 400 -27.37 -22.08 -17.60
CA ASP A 400 -27.37 -21.98 -19.06
C ASP A 400 -26.09 -21.35 -19.63
N VAL A 401 -25.37 -20.54 -18.84
CA VAL A 401 -24.14 -19.85 -19.25
C VAL A 401 -22.92 -20.25 -18.44
N GLN A 402 -23.04 -21.23 -17.54
CA GLN A 402 -21.96 -21.67 -16.68
C GLN A 402 -20.71 -22.11 -17.48
N GLY A 403 -19.54 -21.62 -17.09
CA GLY A 403 -18.25 -21.84 -17.75
C GLY A 403 -18.01 -20.99 -19.00
N ARG A 404 -19.01 -20.24 -19.49
CA ARG A 404 -18.88 -19.44 -20.70
C ARG A 404 -18.14 -18.12 -20.44
N ALA A 405 -17.10 -17.85 -21.22
CA ALA A 405 -16.33 -16.61 -21.16
C ALA A 405 -17.08 -15.42 -21.80
N PHE A 406 -16.82 -14.20 -21.30
CA PHE A 406 -17.48 -12.98 -21.79
C PHE A 406 -17.20 -12.70 -23.27
N SER A 407 -16.03 -13.12 -23.78
CA SER A 407 -15.66 -13.00 -25.19
C SER A 407 -16.52 -13.87 -26.12
N ALA A 408 -17.13 -14.93 -25.61
CA ALA A 408 -17.92 -15.89 -26.39
C ALA A 408 -19.39 -15.47 -26.58
N PHE A 409 -19.83 -14.36 -26.00
CA PHE A 409 -21.21 -13.88 -26.15
C PHE A 409 -21.38 -13.01 -27.41
N PRO A 410 -22.35 -13.34 -28.29
CA PRO A 410 -22.67 -12.50 -29.44
C PRO A 410 -23.35 -11.20 -29.00
N ASP A 411 -23.22 -10.14 -29.79
CA ASP A 411 -23.82 -8.83 -29.51
C ASP A 411 -25.35 -8.89 -29.39
N SER A 412 -26.01 -9.86 -30.03
CA SER A 412 -27.46 -10.06 -29.97
C SER A 412 -27.97 -10.66 -28.65
N ALA A 413 -27.17 -11.49 -27.98
CA ALA A 413 -27.59 -12.26 -26.79
C ALA A 413 -27.31 -11.54 -25.46
N LEU A 414 -26.85 -10.28 -25.52
CA LEU A 414 -26.50 -9.48 -24.34
C LEU A 414 -27.70 -9.30 -23.39
N PHE A 415 -28.88 -9.07 -23.95
CA PHE A 415 -30.11 -8.80 -23.20
C PHE A 415 -30.94 -10.06 -22.93
N ASP A 416 -30.50 -11.22 -23.41
CA ASP A 416 -31.19 -12.49 -23.18
C ASP A 416 -30.64 -13.17 -21.91
N HIS A 417 -29.31 -13.18 -21.74
CA HIS A 417 -28.66 -13.87 -20.63
C HIS A 417 -28.38 -12.96 -19.42
N PHE A 418 -28.00 -11.70 -19.64
CA PHE A 418 -27.64 -10.77 -18.55
C PHE A 418 -28.85 -9.95 -18.10
N THR A 419 -29.88 -10.65 -17.64
CA THR A 419 -31.14 -10.04 -17.17
C THR A 419 -31.27 -10.12 -15.65
N CYS A 420 -32.13 -9.26 -15.10
CA CYS A 420 -32.54 -9.35 -13.70
C CYS A 420 -34.06 -9.34 -13.65
N GLN A 421 -34.62 -10.12 -12.74
CA GLN A 421 -36.03 -10.09 -12.44
C GLN A 421 -36.31 -9.01 -11.39
N LYS A 422 -36.99 -7.94 -11.79
CA LYS A 422 -37.43 -6.85 -10.91
C LYS A 422 -38.22 -7.41 -9.71
N PRO A 423 -38.05 -6.88 -8.48
CA PRO A 423 -38.74 -7.35 -7.31
C PRO A 423 -40.25 -7.21 -7.45
N ARG A 424 -40.98 -8.15 -6.84
CA ARG A 424 -42.43 -8.14 -6.71
C ARG A 424 -42.81 -8.45 -5.27
N ILE A 425 -43.39 -7.45 -4.59
CA ILE A 425 -43.92 -7.61 -3.24
C ILE A 425 -45.19 -8.47 -3.28
N ARG A 426 -45.17 -9.58 -2.55
CA ARG A 426 -46.30 -10.51 -2.39
C ARG A 426 -47.29 -9.98 -1.34
N ASN A 427 -48.55 -10.42 -1.44
CA ASN A 427 -49.63 -10.09 -0.50
C ASN A 427 -49.84 -8.57 -0.27
N ARG A 428 -50.20 -7.85 -1.34
CA ARG A 428 -50.50 -6.40 -1.32
C ARG A 428 -51.79 -6.01 -0.58
N LYS A 429 -52.31 -6.84 0.32
CA LYS A 429 -53.51 -6.53 1.12
C LYS A 429 -53.18 -5.43 2.12
N LEU A 430 -53.86 -4.29 2.01
CA LEU A 430 -53.66 -3.12 2.88
C LEU A 430 -53.54 -3.52 4.35
N GLN A 431 -52.39 -3.24 4.94
CA GLN A 431 -52.10 -3.51 6.35
C GLN A 431 -52.38 -2.23 7.13
N GLN A 432 -53.56 -2.17 7.75
CA GLN A 432 -53.96 -1.08 8.63
C GLN A 432 -54.08 -1.62 10.05
N VAL A 433 -53.21 -1.16 10.95
CA VAL A 433 -53.13 -1.63 12.33
C VAL A 433 -53.41 -0.48 13.28
N ALA A 434 -54.33 -0.68 14.21
CA ALA A 434 -54.55 0.20 15.34
C ALA A 434 -53.92 -0.42 16.60
N ALA A 435 -53.08 0.33 17.30
CA ALA A 435 -52.37 -0.12 18.50
C ALA A 435 -52.52 0.89 19.63
N ARG A 436 -52.39 0.43 20.88
CA ARG A 436 -52.22 1.29 22.04
C ARG A 436 -50.74 1.59 22.23
N GLU A 437 -50.45 2.74 22.83
CA GLU A 437 -49.09 3.07 23.24
C GLU A 437 -48.47 1.94 24.09
N GLY A 438 -47.22 1.59 23.79
CA GLY A 438 -46.48 0.49 24.40
C GLY A 438 -46.66 -0.88 23.74
N GLN A 439 -47.66 -1.09 22.85
CA GLN A 439 -47.86 -2.39 22.20
C GLN A 439 -46.82 -2.68 21.10
N VAL A 440 -46.54 -3.97 20.89
CA VAL A 440 -45.70 -4.44 19.77
C VAL A 440 -46.55 -4.45 18.50
N VAL A 441 -46.04 -3.84 17.44
CA VAL A 441 -46.67 -3.81 16.11
C VAL A 441 -45.72 -4.40 15.08
N SER A 442 -46.27 -5.15 14.13
CA SER A 442 -45.47 -5.67 13.01
C SER A 442 -46.18 -5.51 11.67
N PHE A 443 -45.42 -5.17 10.64
CA PHE A 443 -45.88 -5.11 9.25
C PHE A 443 -45.07 -6.06 8.40
N THR A 444 -45.75 -6.99 7.74
CA THR A 444 -45.10 -8.03 6.94
C THR A 444 -44.84 -7.48 5.54
N CYS A 445 -43.62 -7.64 5.02
CA CYS A 445 -43.31 -7.36 3.63
C CYS A 445 -42.38 -8.43 3.09
N ARG A 446 -42.87 -9.20 2.12
CA ARG A 446 -42.12 -10.28 1.47
C ARG A 446 -42.08 -10.00 -0.02
N ALA A 447 -40.91 -10.10 -0.62
CA ALA A 447 -40.71 -9.85 -2.04
C ALA A 447 -39.89 -10.97 -2.67
N GLU A 448 -40.14 -11.19 -3.95
CA GLU A 448 -39.38 -12.11 -4.79
C GLU A 448 -38.77 -11.34 -5.95
N GLY A 449 -37.64 -11.80 -6.45
CA GLY A 449 -36.91 -11.22 -7.56
C GLY A 449 -35.54 -11.86 -7.64
N GLU A 450 -34.85 -11.62 -8.74
CA GLU A 450 -33.55 -12.20 -9.03
C GLU A 450 -32.63 -11.10 -9.56
N PRO A 451 -31.52 -10.76 -8.87
CA PRO A 451 -31.08 -11.28 -7.55
C PRO A 451 -32.09 -11.04 -6.42
N SER A 452 -31.98 -11.83 -5.35
CA SER A 452 -32.83 -11.72 -4.16
C SER A 452 -32.91 -10.27 -3.64
N PRO A 453 -34.11 -9.68 -3.52
CA PRO A 453 -34.24 -8.27 -3.19
C PRO A 453 -33.97 -7.95 -1.72
N THR A 454 -33.34 -6.81 -1.49
CA THR A 454 -33.17 -6.26 -0.15
C THR A 454 -34.43 -5.47 0.23
N ILE A 455 -34.98 -5.75 1.41
CA ILE A 455 -36.19 -5.11 1.92
C ILE A 455 -35.82 -4.07 2.98
N PHE A 456 -36.35 -2.85 2.84
CA PHE A 456 -36.22 -1.79 3.82
C PHE A 456 -37.50 -0.96 3.90
N TRP A 457 -37.65 -0.21 5.00
CA TRP A 457 -38.86 0.57 5.27
C TRP A 457 -38.54 2.06 5.41
N ILE A 458 -39.50 2.91 5.04
CA ILE A 458 -39.49 4.34 5.31
C ILE A 458 -40.58 4.65 6.33
N SER A 459 -40.21 5.27 7.45
CA SER A 459 -41.15 5.70 8.49
C SER A 459 -41.94 6.95 8.07
N PRO A 460 -43.05 7.29 8.76
CA PRO A 460 -43.79 8.53 8.50
C PRO A 460 -42.93 9.80 8.62
N GLN A 461 -41.87 9.75 9.44
CA GLN A 461 -40.88 10.82 9.62
C GLN A 461 -39.76 10.78 8.57
N ARG A 462 -39.94 10.05 7.46
CA ARG A 462 -38.98 9.87 6.35
C ARG A 462 -37.65 9.23 6.74
N ARG A 463 -37.59 8.50 7.86
CA ARG A 463 -36.39 7.76 8.27
C ARG A 463 -36.32 6.42 7.52
N ARG A 464 -35.17 6.12 6.91
CA ARG A 464 -34.88 4.80 6.31
C ARG A 464 -34.49 3.81 7.40
N ILE A 465 -35.16 2.66 7.42
CA ILE A 465 -34.97 1.56 8.37
C ILE A 465 -34.55 0.33 7.57
N THR A 466 -33.33 -0.13 7.81
CA THR A 466 -32.70 -1.25 7.08
C THR A 466 -32.54 -2.46 8.00
N PRO A 467 -32.20 -3.65 7.48
CA PRO A 467 -31.85 -4.80 8.31
C PRO A 467 -30.67 -4.55 9.27
N ARG A 468 -29.80 -3.57 8.97
CA ARG A 468 -28.68 -3.13 9.83
C ARG A 468 -29.08 -2.10 10.89
N SER A 469 -30.33 -1.63 10.89
CA SER A 469 -30.79 -0.59 11.81
C SER A 469 -31.14 -1.20 13.17
N ASN A 470 -30.49 -0.72 14.23
CA ASN A 470 -30.75 -1.11 15.61
C ASN A 470 -31.69 -0.12 16.32
N GLY A 471 -32.52 -0.63 17.23
CA GLY A 471 -33.37 0.21 18.08
C GLY A 471 -34.76 -0.38 18.34
N ARG A 472 -35.71 0.49 18.66
CA ARG A 472 -37.12 0.14 18.92
C ARG A 472 -37.87 -0.31 17.67
N VAL A 473 -37.51 0.25 16.51
CA VAL A 473 -38.07 -0.08 15.20
C VAL A 473 -36.98 -0.75 14.37
N THR A 474 -37.22 -2.00 13.96
CA THR A 474 -36.23 -2.87 13.31
C THR A 474 -36.85 -3.65 12.16
N VAL A 475 -36.04 -4.09 11.20
CA VAL A 475 -36.47 -4.97 10.10
C VAL A 475 -35.93 -6.38 10.36
N LEU A 476 -36.83 -7.34 10.51
CA LEU A 476 -36.49 -8.75 10.76
C LEU A 476 -36.01 -9.46 9.47
N PRO A 477 -35.29 -10.60 9.59
CA PRO A 477 -35.00 -11.47 8.46
C PRO A 477 -36.30 -11.84 7.72
N GLY A 478 -36.35 -11.60 6.41
CA GLY A 478 -37.55 -11.77 5.60
C GLY A 478 -38.39 -10.50 5.39
N GLY A 479 -37.97 -9.35 5.92
CA GLY A 479 -38.49 -8.01 5.53
C GLY A 479 -39.60 -7.43 6.41
N THR A 480 -40.01 -8.13 7.47
CA THR A 480 -41.05 -7.66 8.41
C THR A 480 -40.53 -6.50 9.26
N LEU A 481 -41.24 -5.36 9.27
CA LEU A 481 -40.98 -4.26 10.19
C LEU A 481 -41.55 -4.61 11.56
N GLN A 482 -40.77 -4.47 12.62
CA GLN A 482 -41.22 -4.65 13.99
C GLN A 482 -40.98 -3.38 14.80
N ILE A 483 -42.03 -2.90 15.45
CA ILE A 483 -42.04 -1.78 16.39
C ILE A 483 -42.30 -2.37 17.78
N ARG A 484 -41.30 -2.38 18.67
CA ARG A 484 -41.41 -3.07 19.98
C ARG A 484 -42.32 -2.35 20.99
N TYR A 485 -42.26 -1.03 21.02
CA TYR A 485 -43.10 -0.20 21.90
C TYR A 485 -43.70 0.94 21.09
N ALA A 486 -44.93 0.80 20.60
CA ALA A 486 -45.56 1.82 19.77
C ALA A 486 -45.74 3.14 20.54
N GLN A 487 -45.41 4.27 19.93
CA GLN A 487 -45.58 5.61 20.48
C GLN A 487 -46.56 6.41 19.61
N VAL A 488 -47.22 7.43 20.16
CA VAL A 488 -48.17 8.25 19.40
C VAL A 488 -47.52 8.85 18.14
N ILE A 489 -46.24 9.25 18.24
CA ILE A 489 -45.44 9.78 17.14
C ILE A 489 -45.20 8.78 16.00
N ASP A 490 -45.32 7.47 16.24
CA ASP A 490 -45.16 6.44 15.20
C ASP A 490 -46.37 6.34 14.28
N SER A 491 -47.48 7.01 14.60
CA SER A 491 -48.68 7.00 13.77
C SER A 491 -48.40 7.59 12.38
N GLY A 492 -48.91 6.92 11.36
CA GLY A 492 -48.78 7.36 9.97
C GLY A 492 -48.57 6.20 9.01
N THR A 493 -48.19 6.55 7.77
CA THR A 493 -47.97 5.60 6.69
C THR A 493 -46.51 5.21 6.60
N TYR A 494 -46.25 3.91 6.72
CA TYR A 494 -44.97 3.26 6.47
C TYR A 494 -44.92 2.76 5.03
N ILE A 495 -43.75 2.88 4.40
CA ILE A 495 -43.53 2.43 3.01
C ILE A 495 -42.52 1.29 3.05
N CYS A 496 -42.93 0.09 2.65
CA CYS A 496 -42.02 -0.99 2.34
C CYS A 496 -41.45 -0.80 0.94
N ILE A 497 -40.15 -0.94 0.80
CA ILE A 497 -39.45 -0.91 -0.48
C ILE A 497 -38.63 -2.19 -0.60
N ALA A 498 -38.94 -2.99 -1.63
CA ALA A 498 -38.11 -4.10 -2.05
C ALA A 498 -37.27 -3.66 -3.25
N SER A 499 -35.96 -3.88 -3.19
CA SER A 499 -35.01 -3.36 -4.19
C SER A 499 -33.98 -4.42 -4.57
N ASN A 500 -33.75 -4.58 -5.88
CA ASN A 500 -32.61 -5.29 -6.44
C ASN A 500 -32.09 -4.54 -7.68
N ALA A 501 -31.09 -5.10 -8.37
CA ALA A 501 -30.51 -4.50 -9.57
C ALA A 501 -31.51 -4.34 -10.75
N GLY A 502 -32.57 -5.14 -10.80
CA GLY A 502 -33.66 -5.01 -11.78
C GLY A 502 -34.66 -3.89 -11.45
N GLY A 503 -34.58 -3.29 -10.26
CA GLY A 503 -35.38 -2.12 -9.87
C GLY A 503 -36.06 -2.27 -8.51
N ASN A 504 -37.12 -1.49 -8.31
CA ASN A 504 -37.80 -1.38 -7.02
C ASN A 504 -39.30 -1.66 -7.15
N ASP A 505 -39.89 -2.23 -6.10
CA ASP A 505 -41.33 -2.34 -5.90
C ASP A 505 -41.68 -1.83 -4.50
N THR A 506 -42.85 -1.21 -4.36
CA THR A 506 -43.24 -0.51 -3.14
C THR A 506 -44.62 -0.91 -2.66
N TYR A 507 -44.82 -0.84 -1.35
CA TYR A 507 -46.06 -1.21 -0.68
C TYR A 507 -46.27 -0.34 0.56
N PHE A 508 -47.54 -0.01 0.89
CA PHE A 508 -47.89 0.90 1.98
C PHE A 508 -48.58 0.17 3.14
N ALA A 509 -48.23 0.54 4.36
CA ALA A 509 -48.89 0.08 5.58
C ALA A 509 -49.19 1.27 6.50
N THR A 510 -50.33 1.26 7.20
CA THR A 510 -50.79 2.38 8.02
C THR A 510 -50.89 1.98 9.47
N LEU A 511 -50.26 2.76 10.35
CA LEU A 511 -50.34 2.61 11.80
C LEU A 511 -51.13 3.76 12.42
N THR A 512 -52.06 3.43 13.32
CA THR A 512 -52.73 4.41 14.19
C THR A 512 -52.48 4.03 15.64
N VAL A 513 -51.72 4.84 16.37
CA VAL A 513 -51.45 4.63 17.79
C VAL A 513 -52.37 5.51 18.64
N LYS A 514 -53.17 4.87 19.48
CA LYS A 514 -53.98 5.58 20.50
C LYS A 514 -53.14 5.75 21.76
N GLY A 515 -52.97 6.99 22.22
CA GLY A 515 -52.36 7.28 23.52
C GLY A 515 -53.19 6.70 24.67
N LEU A 516 -52.58 6.50 25.83
CA LEU A 516 -53.35 6.12 27.02
C LEU A 516 -54.39 7.20 27.34
N PRO A 517 -55.65 6.84 27.67
CA PRO A 517 -56.59 7.81 28.22
C PRO A 517 -56.00 8.39 29.52
N LEU A 518 -56.06 9.72 29.66
CA LEU A 518 -55.53 10.45 30.83
C LEU A 518 -56.05 9.89 32.17
N ASP A 519 -57.21 9.24 32.17
CA ASP A 519 -57.84 8.66 33.37
C ASP A 519 -57.08 7.45 33.95
N ALA A 520 -56.25 6.76 33.16
CA ALA A 520 -55.47 5.61 33.62
C ALA A 520 -54.15 6.00 34.29
N ALA A 521 -53.58 7.17 33.99
CA ALA A 521 -52.35 7.66 34.61
C ALA A 521 -52.55 8.08 36.08
N LEU A 522 -53.79 8.47 36.44
CA LEU A 522 -54.16 8.83 37.80
C LEU A 522 -54.50 7.62 38.68
N ALA A 523 -54.71 6.43 38.09
CA ALA A 523 -55.08 5.22 38.83
C ALA A 523 -53.87 4.38 39.29
N VAL A 524 -52.69 4.56 38.69
CA VAL A 524 -51.49 3.73 38.99
C VAL A 524 -50.74 4.21 40.24
N ASN A 525 -51.05 5.40 40.78
CA ASN A 525 -50.33 5.95 41.93
C ASN A 525 -51.01 5.71 43.29
N ARG A 526 -51.95 4.77 43.37
CA ARG A 526 -52.74 4.54 44.58
C ARG A 526 -52.92 3.07 44.92
N SER A 527 -51.82 2.34 45.08
CA SER A 527 -51.68 1.20 46.02
C SER A 527 -50.42 0.39 45.68
N TYR A 528 -49.42 0.39 46.57
CA TYR A 528 -48.70 -0.81 47.04
C TYR A 528 -47.48 -0.37 47.92
N TYR A 529 -47.60 -0.58 49.24
CA TYR A 529 -46.59 -0.84 50.30
C TYR A 529 -45.43 0.18 50.50
N ALA A 530 -45.19 0.83 51.65
CA ALA A 530 -45.30 0.46 53.08
C ALA A 530 -44.66 -0.89 53.42
N GLY A 531 -43.35 -0.88 53.69
CA GLY A 531 -42.58 -2.00 54.24
C GLY A 531 -41.07 -1.71 54.23
N ASP A 532 -40.51 -1.53 55.42
CA ASP A 532 -39.12 -1.21 55.75
C ASP A 532 -38.09 -2.21 55.21
N LEU A 533 -36.86 -1.71 54.93
CA LEU A 533 -35.59 -2.29 55.40
C LEU A 533 -34.38 -1.39 55.05
N ASN A 534 -33.64 -1.02 56.10
CA ASN A 534 -32.31 -0.39 56.10
C ASN A 534 -31.27 -1.16 55.24
N ASP A 535 -30.38 -0.45 54.53
CA ASP A 535 -28.98 -0.35 54.95
C ASP A 535 -28.18 0.71 54.17
N THR A 536 -27.03 1.02 54.74
CA THR A 536 -26.22 2.24 54.72
C THR A 536 -25.35 2.54 53.48
N ASN A 537 -25.05 3.84 53.32
CA ASN A 537 -23.86 4.47 52.72
C ASN A 537 -23.57 4.33 51.20
N GLN A 538 -23.80 5.42 50.43
CA GLN A 538 -22.73 6.18 49.73
C GLN A 538 -23.27 7.40 48.94
N ASN A 539 -22.74 8.57 49.33
CA ASN A 539 -22.60 9.89 48.69
C ASN A 539 -23.20 10.16 47.28
N ASP A 540 -24.05 11.20 47.23
CA ASP A 540 -24.06 12.39 46.33
C ASP A 540 -23.87 12.21 44.81
N THR A 541 -24.66 12.77 43.88
CA THR A 541 -25.69 13.82 43.88
C THR A 541 -26.56 13.63 42.62
N ARG A 542 -27.89 13.60 42.74
CA ARG A 542 -28.81 13.71 41.59
C ARG A 542 -29.58 15.03 41.67
N VAL A 543 -29.15 16.00 40.87
CA VAL A 543 -29.86 17.26 40.67
C VAL A 543 -31.11 16.99 39.83
N PHE A 544 -32.28 17.07 40.45
CA PHE A 544 -33.57 17.20 39.75
C PHE A 544 -33.78 18.68 39.40
N LEU A 545 -33.64 19.05 38.13
CA LEU A 545 -34.12 20.35 37.62
C LEU A 545 -35.51 20.16 37.02
N ARG A 546 -36.55 20.59 37.76
CA ARG A 546 -37.85 20.93 37.19
C ARG A 546 -37.76 22.34 36.62
N PHE A 547 -37.73 22.48 35.30
CA PHE A 547 -37.96 23.77 34.64
C PHE A 547 -39.43 23.88 34.24
N THR A 548 -40.17 24.75 34.92
CA THR A 548 -41.39 25.34 34.37
C THR A 548 -40.95 26.48 33.45
N LEU A 549 -40.97 26.25 32.14
CA LEU A 549 -40.65 27.28 31.16
C LEU A 549 -41.84 28.23 31.02
N ASP A 550 -41.66 29.46 31.52
CA ASP A 550 -42.59 30.58 31.32
C ASP A 550 -42.53 31.02 29.85
N ILE A 551 -43.69 31.07 29.20
CA ILE A 551 -43.86 31.34 27.77
C ILE A 551 -43.36 32.75 27.41
N LYS A 552 -43.29 33.67 28.38
CA LYS A 552 -42.71 35.01 28.20
C LYS A 552 -41.20 34.97 28.01
N THR A 553 -40.49 34.04 28.64
CA THR A 553 -39.02 33.93 28.54
C THR A 553 -38.59 33.33 27.20
N ILE A 554 -39.38 32.41 26.65
CA ILE A 554 -39.16 31.84 25.31
C ILE A 554 -39.37 32.91 24.25
N LEU A 555 -40.44 33.70 24.34
CA LEU A 555 -40.73 34.75 23.36
C LEU A 555 -39.62 35.81 23.29
N VAL A 556 -39.10 36.23 24.45
CA VAL A 556 -37.99 37.20 24.54
C VAL A 556 -36.68 36.63 23.99
N SER A 557 -36.38 35.34 24.24
CA SER A 557 -35.15 34.72 23.72
C SER A 557 -35.21 34.47 22.21
N THR A 558 -36.37 34.11 21.65
CA THR A 558 -36.56 34.02 20.19
C THR A 558 -36.51 35.39 19.51
N ALA A 559 -37.02 36.45 20.15
CA ALA A 559 -36.94 37.80 19.59
C ALA A 559 -35.50 38.33 19.55
N MET A 560 -34.71 38.17 20.63
CA MET A 560 -33.29 38.55 20.65
C MET A 560 -32.44 37.68 19.70
N GLY A 561 -32.76 36.40 19.54
CA GLY A 561 -32.09 35.50 18.60
C GLY A 561 -32.37 35.85 17.12
N CYS A 562 -33.59 36.25 16.78
CA CYS A 562 -33.92 36.66 15.42
C CYS A 562 -33.24 37.96 15.00
N ILE A 563 -33.08 38.93 15.91
CA ILE A 563 -32.43 40.22 15.61
C ILE A 563 -30.93 40.03 15.33
N THR A 564 -30.26 39.16 16.10
CA THR A 564 -28.84 38.85 15.88
C THR A 564 -28.62 38.05 14.60
N PHE A 565 -29.51 37.11 14.27
CA PHE A 565 -29.46 36.36 13.02
C PHE A 565 -29.69 37.25 11.78
N LEU A 566 -30.68 38.14 11.82
CA LEU A 566 -30.94 39.09 10.73
C LEU A 566 -29.78 40.06 10.54
N GLY A 567 -29.13 40.52 11.63
CA GLY A 567 -27.94 41.37 11.56
C GLY A 567 -26.76 40.71 10.84
N VAL A 568 -26.50 39.42 11.12
CA VAL A 568 -25.41 38.66 10.46
C VAL A 568 -25.71 38.43 8.98
N VAL A 569 -26.96 38.13 8.62
CA VAL A 569 -27.36 37.95 7.22
C VAL A 569 -27.21 39.25 6.43
N LEU A 570 -27.63 40.38 7.01
CA LEU A 570 -27.53 41.70 6.38
C LEU A 570 -26.06 42.14 6.19
N PHE A 571 -25.20 41.84 7.18
CA PHE A 571 -23.76 42.05 7.08
C PHE A 571 -23.12 41.18 5.98
N CYS A 572 -23.52 39.91 5.86
CA CYS A 572 -23.06 39.01 4.80
C CYS A 572 -23.48 39.51 3.40
N PHE A 573 -24.72 40.01 3.26
CA PHE A 573 -25.18 40.60 2.00
C PHE A 573 -24.41 41.86 1.62
N LEU A 574 -24.06 42.71 2.60
CA LEU A 574 -23.20 43.89 2.35
C LEU A 574 -21.80 43.48 1.88
N LEU A 575 -21.19 42.46 2.48
CA LEU A 575 -19.90 41.93 2.02
C LEU A 575 -19.98 41.35 0.61
N LEU A 576 -21.04 40.60 0.28
CA LEU A 576 -21.26 40.06 -1.06
C LEU A 576 -21.51 41.18 -2.08
N PHE A 577 -22.20 42.26 -1.69
CA PHE A 577 -22.44 43.41 -2.57
C PHE A 577 -21.16 44.22 -2.83
N VAL A 578 -20.32 44.43 -1.81
CA VAL A 578 -19.00 45.06 -1.95
C VAL A 578 -18.07 44.18 -2.80
N TRP A 579 -18.10 42.86 -2.61
CA TRP A 579 -17.32 41.91 -3.40
C TRP A 579 -17.80 41.81 -4.86
N SER A 580 -19.12 41.92 -5.09
CA SER A 580 -19.71 41.97 -6.42
C SER A 580 -19.35 43.25 -7.18
N ARG A 581 -19.19 44.38 -6.50
CA ARG A 581 -18.75 45.65 -7.12
C ARG A 581 -17.24 45.69 -7.41
N GLY A 582 -16.44 44.88 -6.71
CA GLY A 582 -14.99 44.80 -6.89
C GLY A 582 -14.51 43.95 -8.07
N ARG A 583 -15.40 43.21 -8.76
CA ARG A 583 -15.04 42.28 -9.84
C ARG A 583 -15.23 42.86 -11.25
N GLY A 584 -15.06 44.18 -11.38
CA GLY A 584 -15.33 44.91 -12.62
C GLY A 584 -14.13 45.45 -13.38
N GLN A 585 -12.94 45.63 -12.79
CA GLN A 585 -11.73 46.08 -13.51
C GLN A 585 -10.43 45.69 -12.79
N HIS A 586 -9.77 44.63 -13.25
CA HIS A 586 -8.33 44.49 -13.10
C HIS A 586 -7.72 44.20 -14.48
N LYS A 587 -7.21 45.27 -15.11
CA LYS A 587 -6.28 45.16 -16.25
C LYS A 587 -4.96 44.62 -15.70
N ASN A 588 -4.53 43.47 -16.20
CA ASN A 588 -3.18 42.95 -15.98
C ASN A 588 -2.17 43.86 -16.69
N ASN A 589 -1.52 44.74 -15.95
CA ASN A 589 -0.23 45.34 -16.26
C ASN A 589 0.28 46.01 -14.99
N PHE A 590 1.16 45.34 -14.24
CA PHE A 590 1.84 45.93 -13.10
C PHE A 590 3.22 46.42 -13.57
N SER A 591 3.38 47.73 -13.73
CA SER A 591 4.69 48.36 -13.93
C SER A 591 5.28 48.68 -12.55
N VAL A 592 6.38 48.03 -12.18
CA VAL A 592 7.13 48.35 -10.96
C VAL A 592 8.09 49.50 -11.28
N GLU A 593 7.87 50.64 -10.63
CA GLU A 593 8.78 51.80 -10.65
C GLU A 593 9.62 51.78 -9.36
N TYR A 594 10.92 51.53 -9.50
CA TYR A 594 11.87 51.65 -8.38
C TYR A 594 12.37 53.09 -8.29
N SER A 595 12.02 53.80 -7.22
CA SER A 595 12.65 55.07 -6.84
C SER A 595 13.71 54.80 -5.77
N PHE A 596 14.98 55.12 -6.09
CA PHE A 596 16.04 55.12 -5.09
C PHE A 596 15.82 56.30 -4.13
N ARG A 597 15.66 56.02 -2.82
CA ARG A 597 15.83 57.05 -1.79
C ARG A 597 17.31 57.38 -1.68
N LYS A 598 17.65 58.62 -2.03
CA LYS A 598 18.95 59.26 -1.84
C LYS A 598 19.18 59.43 -0.33
N VAL A 599 20.31 58.93 0.17
CA VAL A 599 20.84 59.27 1.50
C VAL A 599 21.61 60.59 1.34
N ASP A 600 21.35 61.54 2.23
CA ASP A 600 21.97 62.86 2.20
C ASP A 600 23.47 62.79 2.52
N GLY A 601 24.27 63.32 1.60
CA GLY A 601 25.66 63.73 1.78
C GLY A 601 25.85 65.05 1.02
N PRO A 602 26.72 65.97 1.50
CA PRO A 602 26.64 67.35 1.09
C PRO A 602 27.27 67.60 -0.28
N SER A 603 26.77 68.64 -0.93
CA SER A 603 27.34 69.44 -2.03
C SER A 603 27.13 68.99 -3.49
N SER A 604 26.56 69.95 -4.23
CA SER A 604 26.72 70.27 -5.65
C SER A 604 25.91 69.53 -6.75
N SER A 605 25.14 70.36 -7.46
CA SER A 605 24.79 70.38 -8.89
C SER A 605 24.10 69.17 -9.56
N GLY A 606 22.83 69.41 -9.94
CA GLY A 606 22.29 69.27 -11.29
C GLY A 606 22.33 67.89 -11.99
N GLY A 607 21.16 67.30 -12.24
CA GLY A 607 21.04 66.21 -13.21
C GLY A 607 19.72 65.43 -13.12
N GLN A 608 18.83 65.67 -14.07
CA GLN A 608 17.58 64.94 -14.30
C GLN A 608 17.88 63.50 -14.72
N GLY A 609 17.60 62.52 -13.86
CA GLY A 609 17.75 61.09 -14.16
C GLY A 609 16.41 60.42 -14.43
N GLY A 610 16.10 60.15 -15.71
CA GLY A 610 14.90 59.44 -16.14
C GLY A 610 14.98 57.92 -15.90
N ALA A 611 13.92 57.32 -15.36
CA ALA A 611 13.81 55.88 -15.14
C ALA A 611 13.56 55.12 -16.46
N ARG A 612 14.38 54.10 -16.75
CA ARG A 612 14.18 53.17 -17.88
C ARG A 612 13.24 52.01 -17.47
N LYS A 613 12.22 51.75 -18.29
CA LYS A 613 11.28 50.61 -18.15
C LYS A 613 11.79 49.38 -18.89
N PHE A 614 11.76 48.22 -18.24
CA PHE A 614 11.88 46.89 -18.88
C PHE A 614 10.60 46.08 -18.65
N ASN A 615 10.10 45.41 -19.69
CA ASN A 615 8.97 44.49 -19.62
C ASN A 615 9.47 43.05 -19.71
N MET A 616 9.15 42.22 -18.72
CA MET A 616 9.32 40.76 -18.78
C MET A 616 7.95 40.07 -18.89
N LYS A 617 7.86 39.11 -19.81
CA LYS A 617 6.67 38.29 -20.09
C LYS A 617 6.91 36.91 -19.46
N MET A 618 6.08 36.48 -18.51
CA MET A 618 6.09 35.08 -18.04
C MET A 618 5.32 34.21 -19.05
N ILE A 619 5.92 33.07 -19.41
CA ILE A 619 5.30 31.95 -20.13
C ILE A 619 4.51 31.11 -19.14
#